data_AF-A0A8K1FR62-F1
#
_entry.id   AF-A0A8K1FR62-F1
#
_cell.length_a   1.000
_cell.length_b   1.000
_cell.length_c   1.000
_cell.angle_alpha   90.00
_cell.angle_beta   90.00
_cell.angle_gamma   90.00
#
_symmetry.space_group_name_H-M   'P 1'
#
loop_
_entity.id
_entity.type
_entity.pdbx_description
1 polymer ?
#
loop_
_entity_poly.entity_id
_entity_poly.type
_entity_poly.pdbx_seq_one_letter_code
_entity_poly.pdbx_strand_id
1 'polypeptide(L)'
;MTLLEVIVPQLLTHAPTTLTDRNRDFNVNLCNFYGCYSRKKSWARCMLLNVAFPKSLVIASHLFRRSNEYLSLVVMQISNIDDERNGLLLLKPLKYAFDHFQISFIRDDTDAFRLKLFDPSIRSTPLIDPADRNGNKVFSTEQTRVLLSNVALSKKRCRFDVRTTFGDVDGSALTFAGLERPFCRCLNLQARLARMVALKKIWIDATYDFQDFWSEVSLDDKMEMFHRSILKSDAAF
;
A
#
# COMPACT_ATOMS: atom_id res chain seq x y z
N MET A 1 -5.76 16.09 -26.13
CA MET A 1 -4.77 15.74 -25.10
C MET A 1 -3.77 16.86 -24.97
N THR A 2 -3.67 17.47 -23.78
CA THR A 2 -2.70 18.53 -23.53
C THR A 2 -1.29 17.95 -23.33
N LEU A 3 -0.24 18.71 -23.60
CA LEU A 3 1.16 18.27 -23.40
C LEU A 3 1.41 17.80 -21.94
N LEU A 4 0.71 18.42 -20.98
CA LEU A 4 0.75 18.06 -19.55
C LEU A 4 0.19 16.66 -19.27
N GLU A 5 -0.90 16.25 -19.92
CA GLU A 5 -1.50 14.92 -19.76
C GLU A 5 -0.55 13.78 -20.17
N VAL A 6 0.37 14.04 -21.10
CA VAL A 6 1.35 13.05 -21.57
C VAL A 6 2.63 13.08 -20.73
N ILE A 7 3.11 14.27 -20.35
CA ILE A 7 4.40 14.43 -19.64
C ILE A 7 4.29 14.04 -18.17
N VAL A 8 3.21 14.41 -17.49
CA VAL A 8 3.08 14.21 -16.04
C VAL A 8 3.15 12.72 -15.65
N PRO A 9 2.43 11.78 -16.30
CA PRO A 9 2.55 10.36 -15.98
C PRO A 9 3.96 9.80 -16.19
N GLN A 10 4.67 10.28 -17.23
CA GLN A 10 6.05 9.88 -17.50
C GLN A 10 6.99 10.37 -16.40
N LEU A 11 6.89 11.64 -16.01
CA LEU A 11 7.64 12.21 -14.87
C LEU A 11 7.40 11.40 -13.59
N LEU A 12 6.14 11.14 -13.25
CA LEU A 12 5.78 10.47 -12.01
C LEU A 12 6.23 8.99 -11.96
N THR A 13 6.26 8.31 -13.10
CA THR A 13 6.73 6.91 -13.18
C THR A 13 8.25 6.78 -13.14
N HIS A 14 8.98 7.79 -13.61
CA HIS A 14 10.44 7.79 -13.66
C HIS A 14 11.06 8.44 -12.41
N ALA A 15 10.26 9.12 -11.60
CA ALA A 15 10.70 9.69 -10.34
C ALA A 15 11.28 8.61 -9.41
N PRO A 16 12.43 8.90 -8.75
CA PRO A 16 13.06 7.94 -7.87
C PRO A 16 12.11 7.54 -6.74
N THR A 17 12.16 6.29 -6.32
CA THR A 17 11.41 5.82 -5.15
C THR A 17 11.90 6.61 -3.93
N THR A 18 10.96 7.13 -3.14
CA THR A 18 11.35 7.83 -1.91
C THR A 18 11.91 6.84 -0.90
N LEU A 19 13.09 7.17 -0.35
CA LEU A 19 13.66 6.47 0.81
C LEU A 19 12.90 6.88 2.08
N THR A 20 11.67 6.38 2.25
CA THR A 20 10.85 6.63 3.45
C THR A 20 11.51 6.18 4.75
N ASP A 21 12.51 5.29 4.68
CA ASP A 21 13.34 4.88 5.82
C ASP A 21 14.03 6.05 6.53
N ARG A 22 14.16 7.23 5.87
CA ARG A 22 14.80 8.43 6.43
C ARG A 22 13.86 9.36 7.20
N ASN A 23 12.53 9.21 7.11
CA ASN A 23 11.59 10.04 7.87
C ASN A 23 10.92 9.21 8.99
N ARG A 24 11.57 9.21 10.16
CA ARG A 24 11.08 8.48 11.34
C ARG A 24 9.74 9.01 11.84
N ASP A 25 9.50 10.30 11.67
CA ASP A 25 8.29 10.98 12.17
C ASP A 25 7.08 10.57 11.35
N PHE A 26 7.20 10.50 10.02
CA PHE A 26 6.10 10.05 9.16
C PHE A 26 5.61 8.64 9.51
N ASN A 27 6.52 7.67 9.69
CA ASN A 27 6.13 6.31 10.07
C ASN A 27 5.44 6.28 11.45
N VAL A 28 5.93 7.06 12.41
CA VAL A 28 5.30 7.19 13.73
C VAL A 28 3.90 7.77 13.65
N ASN A 29 3.74 8.86 12.91
CA ASN A 29 2.46 9.55 12.73
C ASN A 29 1.45 8.65 12.03
N LEU A 30 1.86 7.97 10.97
CA LEU A 30 1.02 7.02 10.23
C LEU A 30 0.54 5.85 11.10
N CYS A 31 1.42 5.33 11.98
CA CYS A 31 1.04 4.29 12.93
C CYS A 31 0.02 4.78 13.96
N ASN A 32 0.13 6.03 14.42
CA ASN A 32 -0.83 6.63 15.35
C ASN A 32 -2.17 6.88 14.64
N PHE A 33 -2.13 7.50 13.46
CA PHE A 33 -3.31 7.86 12.67
C PHE A 33 -4.19 6.64 12.32
N TYR A 34 -3.59 5.55 11.83
CA TYR A 34 -4.35 4.33 11.49
C TYR A 34 -4.50 3.32 12.64
N GLY A 35 -4.06 3.65 13.87
CA GLY A 35 -4.10 2.75 15.01
C GLY A 35 -3.33 1.44 14.79
N CYS A 36 -2.20 1.48 14.08
CA CYS A 36 -1.45 0.29 13.67
C CYS A 36 -0.43 -0.21 14.71
N TYR A 37 -0.17 0.55 15.78
CA TYR A 37 0.75 0.11 16.82
C TYR A 37 0.21 -1.04 17.65
N SER A 38 1.10 -1.96 18.04
CA SER A 38 0.83 -2.97 19.05
C SER A 38 2.05 -3.23 19.92
N ARG A 39 1.88 -4.02 21.00
CA ARG A 39 2.95 -4.45 21.93
C ARG A 39 3.82 -3.28 22.42
N LYS A 40 3.21 -2.29 23.07
CA LYS A 40 3.90 -1.08 23.55
C LYS A 40 4.68 -0.37 22.44
N LYS A 41 4.08 -0.26 21.24
CA LYS A 41 4.63 0.39 20.04
C LYS A 41 5.90 -0.25 19.45
N SER A 42 6.30 -1.45 19.90
CA SER A 42 7.42 -2.19 19.32
C SER A 42 7.05 -2.93 18.02
N TRP A 43 5.75 -3.07 17.75
CA TRP A 43 5.20 -3.77 16.60
C TRP A 43 4.23 -2.85 15.84
N ALA A 44 4.17 -3.03 14.52
CA ALA A 44 3.28 -2.30 13.63
C ALA A 44 2.51 -3.26 12.74
N ARG A 45 1.24 -2.95 12.49
CA ARG A 45 0.34 -3.71 11.61
C ARG A 45 0.59 -3.33 10.16
N CYS A 46 0.79 -4.34 9.30
CA CYS A 46 0.68 -4.15 7.86
C CYS A 46 -0.80 -4.06 7.48
N MET A 47 -1.20 -2.97 6.80
CA MET A 47 -2.60 -2.69 6.48
C MET A 47 -3.19 -3.68 5.48
N LEU A 48 -2.40 -4.24 4.57
CA LEU A 48 -2.87 -5.26 3.62
C LEU A 48 -2.99 -6.64 4.28
N LEU A 49 -1.96 -7.09 5.00
CA LEU A 49 -1.94 -8.43 5.58
C LEU A 49 -2.79 -8.54 6.85
N ASN A 50 -3.15 -7.40 7.45
CA ASN A 50 -3.78 -7.31 8.77
C ASN A 50 -3.00 -8.06 9.89
N VAL A 51 -1.69 -8.17 9.73
CA VAL A 51 -0.79 -8.84 10.67
C VAL A 51 0.17 -7.82 11.27
N ALA A 52 0.38 -7.90 12.59
CA ALA A 52 1.41 -7.14 13.28
C ALA A 52 2.78 -7.81 13.14
N PHE A 53 3.78 -7.02 12.77
CA PHE A 53 5.18 -7.44 12.67
C PHE A 53 6.05 -6.55 13.58
N PRO A 54 7.29 -6.97 13.91
CA PRO A 54 8.29 -6.06 14.44
C PRO A 54 8.37 -4.78 13.60
N LYS A 55 8.41 -3.61 14.24
CA LYS A 55 8.34 -2.30 13.57
C LYS A 55 9.38 -2.15 12.44
N SER A 56 10.54 -2.79 12.54
CA SER A 56 11.60 -2.78 11.52
C SER A 56 11.23 -3.45 10.20
N LEU A 57 10.11 -4.19 10.13
CA LEU A 57 9.66 -4.90 8.93
C LEU A 57 8.51 -4.19 8.20
N VAL A 58 7.83 -3.24 8.86
CA VAL A 58 6.69 -2.50 8.33
C VAL A 58 7.09 -1.04 8.14
N ILE A 59 6.93 -0.57 6.90
CA ILE A 59 7.45 0.71 6.44
C ILE A 59 6.29 1.54 5.92
N ALA A 60 6.36 2.85 6.17
CA ALA A 60 5.46 3.81 5.55
C ALA A 60 5.76 3.94 4.05
N SER A 61 4.72 3.83 3.24
CA SER A 61 4.76 4.05 1.80
C SER A 61 3.94 5.30 1.50
N HIS A 62 4.56 6.33 0.94
CA HIS A 62 3.84 7.48 0.40
C HIS A 62 3.06 7.06 -0.85
N LEU A 63 1.80 7.48 -0.94
CA LEU A 63 0.95 7.26 -2.11
C LEU A 63 1.37 8.17 -3.26
N PHE A 64 1.41 9.47 -2.99
CA PHE A 64 2.09 10.45 -3.82
C PHE A 64 3.52 10.61 -3.30
N ARG A 65 4.49 10.13 -4.07
CA ARG A 65 5.89 10.02 -3.66
C ARG A 65 6.45 11.38 -3.24
N ARG A 66 7.24 11.38 -2.16
CA ARG A 66 7.93 12.57 -1.68
C ARG A 66 8.90 13.18 -2.69
N SER A 67 9.49 12.36 -3.56
CA SER A 67 10.32 12.85 -4.68
C SER A 67 9.57 13.79 -5.63
N ASN A 68 8.23 13.79 -5.58
CA ASN A 68 7.36 14.67 -6.36
C ASN A 68 6.76 15.81 -5.51
N GLU A 69 7.30 16.10 -4.32
CA GLU A 69 6.76 17.13 -3.40
C GLU A 69 6.51 18.48 -4.08
N TYR A 70 7.37 18.89 -5.00
CA TYR A 70 7.22 20.13 -5.78
C TYR A 70 5.94 20.19 -6.64
N LEU A 71 5.31 19.05 -6.92
CA LEU A 71 4.03 18.93 -7.65
C LEU A 71 2.84 18.65 -6.73
N SER A 72 3.08 18.39 -5.44
CA SER A 72 2.06 17.85 -4.52
C SER A 72 0.86 18.79 -4.36
N LEU A 73 1.10 20.09 -4.24
CA LEU A 73 0.03 21.08 -4.12
C LEU A 73 -0.75 21.24 -5.43
N VAL A 74 -0.05 21.35 -6.57
CA VAL A 74 -0.67 21.65 -7.87
C VAL A 74 -1.43 20.46 -8.44
N VAL A 75 -0.87 19.25 -8.31
CA VAL A 75 -1.43 18.03 -8.93
C VAL A 75 -2.40 17.33 -7.98
N MET A 76 -2.05 17.28 -6.69
CA MET A 76 -2.78 16.47 -5.71
C MET A 76 -3.43 17.29 -4.60
N GLN A 77 -3.31 18.62 -4.59
CA GLN A 77 -3.83 19.46 -3.50
C GLN A 77 -3.38 18.95 -2.13
N ILE A 78 -2.11 18.53 -2.04
CA ILE A 78 -1.46 18.12 -0.80
C ILE A 78 -0.54 19.26 -0.38
N SER A 79 -0.85 19.93 0.73
CA SER A 79 -0.01 20.99 1.29
C SER A 79 1.16 20.45 2.12
N ASN A 80 0.98 19.27 2.73
CA ASN A 80 2.02 18.56 3.47
C ASN A 80 2.22 17.17 2.87
N ILE A 81 3.38 16.92 2.26
CA ILE A 81 3.68 15.63 1.64
C ILE A 81 3.69 14.46 2.64
N ASP A 82 3.93 14.77 3.91
CA ASP A 82 3.94 13.82 5.03
C ASP A 82 2.58 13.76 5.77
N ASP A 83 1.51 14.27 5.17
CA ASP A 83 0.14 14.04 5.65
C ASP A 83 -0.14 12.53 5.72
N GLU A 84 -0.70 12.07 6.83
CA GLU A 84 -0.93 10.65 7.10
C GLU A 84 -1.89 10.00 6.10
N ARG A 85 -2.79 10.80 5.49
CA ARG A 85 -3.66 10.34 4.41
C ARG A 85 -2.91 10.12 3.10
N ASN A 86 -1.70 10.66 2.95
CA ASN A 86 -0.81 10.36 1.83
C ASN A 86 0.05 9.11 2.09
N GLY A 87 -0.27 8.27 3.09
CA GLY A 87 0.54 7.09 3.43
C GLY A 87 -0.25 5.81 3.66
N LEU A 88 0.45 4.68 3.48
CA LEU A 88 0.04 3.36 3.95
C LEU A 88 1.18 2.66 4.71
N LEU A 89 0.83 1.78 5.65
CA LEU A 89 1.77 0.92 6.36
C LEU A 89 1.79 -0.47 5.71
N LEU A 90 2.90 -0.79 5.04
CA LEU A 90 3.07 -2.02 4.29
C LEU A 90 4.27 -2.81 4.81
N LEU A 91 4.20 -4.13 4.70
CA LEU A 91 5.41 -4.96 4.85
C LEU A 91 6.42 -4.54 3.76
N LYS A 92 7.70 -4.45 4.09
CA LYS A 92 8.73 -3.89 3.19
C LYS A 92 8.71 -4.46 1.75
N PRO A 93 8.60 -5.77 1.52
CA PRO A 93 8.30 -6.39 0.22
C PRO A 93 7.10 -5.80 -0.56
N LEU A 94 5.97 -5.59 0.11
CA LEU A 94 4.77 -5.00 -0.49
C LEU A 94 5.01 -3.52 -0.81
N LYS A 95 5.65 -2.77 0.10
CA LYS A 95 6.07 -1.39 -0.16
C LYS A 95 6.97 -1.32 -1.39
N TYR A 96 7.93 -2.23 -1.51
CA TYR A 96 8.82 -2.30 -2.66
C TYR A 96 8.04 -2.52 -3.96
N ALA A 97 7.19 -3.54 -4.03
CA ALA A 97 6.39 -3.81 -5.21
C ALA A 97 5.45 -2.65 -5.58
N PHE A 98 4.86 -1.99 -4.58
CA PHE A 98 4.00 -0.81 -4.76
C PHE A 98 4.77 0.38 -5.35
N ASP A 99 5.97 0.65 -4.83
CA ASP A 99 6.90 1.66 -5.34
C ASP A 99 7.44 1.33 -6.75
N HIS A 100 7.34 0.09 -7.19
CA HIS A 100 7.76 -0.32 -8.52
C HIS A 100 6.59 -0.53 -9.48
N PHE A 101 5.38 -0.12 -9.07
CA PHE A 101 4.15 -0.24 -9.85
C PHE A 101 3.82 -1.69 -10.26
N GLN A 102 4.36 -2.66 -9.52
CA GLN A 102 4.08 -4.09 -9.74
C GLN A 102 2.75 -4.48 -9.09
N ILE A 103 2.38 -3.76 -8.04
CA ILE A 103 1.08 -3.84 -7.38
C ILE A 103 0.51 -2.44 -7.17
N SER A 104 -0.79 -2.38 -6.96
CA SER A 104 -1.53 -1.18 -6.57
C SER A 104 -2.79 -1.55 -5.79
N PHE A 105 -3.60 -0.58 -5.40
CA PHE A 105 -4.92 -0.79 -4.84
C PHE A 105 -5.98 -0.17 -5.75
N ILE A 106 -6.96 -0.98 -6.16
CA ILE A 106 -8.15 -0.54 -6.89
C ILE A 106 -9.35 -0.60 -5.96
N ARG A 107 -10.38 0.20 -6.24
CA ARG A 107 -11.64 0.16 -5.49
C ARG A 107 -12.59 -0.82 -6.15
N ASP A 108 -13.19 -1.70 -5.34
CA ASP A 108 -14.22 -2.63 -5.81
C ASP A 108 -15.64 -2.08 -5.57
N ASP A 109 -16.64 -2.82 -6.02
CA ASP A 109 -18.06 -2.46 -5.86
C ASP A 109 -18.53 -2.45 -4.40
N THR A 110 -17.74 -3.03 -3.47
CA THR A 110 -18.00 -2.97 -2.03
C THR A 110 -17.35 -1.77 -1.35
N ASP A 111 -16.76 -0.89 -2.15
CA ASP A 111 -16.05 0.30 -1.73
C ASP A 111 -14.70 0.03 -1.05
N ALA A 112 -14.22 -1.21 -1.10
CA ALA A 112 -12.97 -1.62 -0.48
C ALA A 112 -11.80 -1.40 -1.43
N PHE A 113 -10.69 -0.90 -0.89
CA PHE A 113 -9.42 -0.85 -1.61
C PHE A 113 -8.78 -2.24 -1.61
N ARG A 114 -8.77 -2.90 -2.76
CA ARG A 114 -8.20 -4.24 -2.94
C ARG A 114 -6.88 -4.18 -3.68
N LEU A 115 -5.94 -5.01 -3.26
CA LEU A 115 -4.69 -5.20 -4.00
C LEU A 115 -5.02 -5.67 -5.42
N LYS A 116 -4.39 -5.03 -6.40
CA LYS A 116 -4.28 -5.55 -7.76
C LYS A 116 -2.82 -5.86 -8.06
N LEU A 117 -2.54 -7.12 -8.39
CA LEU A 117 -1.28 -7.54 -8.96
C LEU A 117 -1.25 -7.16 -10.45
N PHE A 118 -0.39 -6.20 -10.80
CA PHE A 118 -0.19 -5.73 -12.17
C PHE A 118 0.96 -6.43 -12.87
N ASP A 119 2.01 -6.83 -12.15
CA ASP A 119 3.14 -7.60 -12.67
C ASP A 119 2.93 -9.09 -12.43
N PRO A 120 2.56 -9.89 -13.45
CA PRO A 120 2.34 -11.32 -13.27
C PRO A 120 3.62 -12.08 -12.96
N SER A 121 4.81 -11.53 -13.27
CA SER A 121 6.09 -12.24 -13.08
C SER A 121 6.44 -12.48 -11.62
N ILE A 122 5.90 -11.67 -10.70
CA ILE A 122 6.14 -11.84 -9.26
C ILE A 122 5.06 -12.67 -8.55
N ARG A 123 4.04 -13.16 -9.27
CA ARG A 123 2.90 -13.87 -8.70
C ARG A 123 3.31 -14.99 -7.75
N SER A 124 4.24 -15.84 -8.17
CA SER A 124 4.70 -17.01 -7.40
C SER A 124 5.83 -16.69 -6.41
N THR A 125 6.29 -15.43 -6.36
CA THR A 125 7.38 -15.02 -5.47
C THR A 125 6.88 -14.92 -4.04
N PRO A 126 7.46 -15.65 -3.07
CA PRO A 126 7.16 -15.47 -1.65
C PRO A 126 7.43 -14.03 -1.22
N LEU A 127 6.56 -13.46 -0.38
CA LEU A 127 6.73 -12.09 0.09
C LEU A 127 8.05 -11.90 0.84
N ILE A 128 8.65 -12.96 1.41
CA ILE A 128 9.91 -12.86 2.13
C ILE A 128 11.16 -12.84 1.23
N ASP A 129 11.01 -13.19 -0.04
CA ASP A 129 12.12 -13.44 -0.96
C ASP A 129 12.35 -12.47 -2.12
N PRO A 130 11.59 -11.36 -2.30
CA PRO A 130 11.78 -10.54 -3.49
C PRO A 130 13.18 -9.93 -3.52
N ALA A 131 13.70 -9.81 -4.73
CA ALA A 131 14.96 -9.17 -5.03
C ALA A 131 14.72 -7.91 -5.87
N ASP A 132 15.62 -6.94 -5.75
CA ASP A 132 15.65 -5.78 -6.61
C ASP A 132 16.20 -6.13 -8.01
N ARG A 133 16.24 -5.14 -8.90
CA ARG A 133 16.74 -5.31 -10.28
C ARG A 133 18.20 -5.75 -10.37
N ASN A 134 18.98 -5.55 -9.30
CA ASN A 134 20.37 -5.93 -9.21
C ASN A 134 20.54 -7.29 -8.51
N GLY A 135 19.45 -7.98 -8.15
CA GLY A 135 19.47 -9.24 -7.43
C GLY A 135 19.65 -9.11 -5.91
N ASN A 136 19.65 -7.89 -5.35
CA ASN A 136 19.76 -7.71 -3.91
C ASN A 136 18.41 -8.02 -3.24
N LYS A 137 18.43 -8.78 -2.15
CA LYS A 137 17.22 -9.08 -1.39
C LYS A 137 16.60 -7.80 -0.81
N VAL A 138 15.28 -7.63 -1.02
CA VAL A 138 14.51 -6.50 -0.48
C VAL A 138 14.47 -6.55 1.05
N PHE A 139 14.30 -7.75 1.62
CA PHE A 139 14.59 -7.99 3.02
C PHE A 139 16.08 -8.26 3.21
N SER A 140 16.72 -7.54 4.14
CA SER A 140 18.08 -7.91 4.55
C SER A 140 18.07 -9.25 5.30
N THR A 141 19.21 -9.93 5.33
CA THR A 141 19.40 -11.18 6.09
C THR A 141 18.95 -11.03 7.55
N GLU A 142 19.23 -9.88 8.16
CA GLU A 142 18.80 -9.58 9.53
C GLU A 142 17.28 -9.43 9.64
N GLN A 143 16.64 -8.75 8.69
CA GLN A 143 15.17 -8.62 8.67
C GLN A 143 14.49 -9.99 8.49
N THR A 144 15.02 -10.84 7.62
CA THR A 144 14.53 -12.22 7.44
C THR A 144 14.68 -13.02 8.73
N ARG A 145 15.83 -12.95 9.41
CA ARG A 145 16.06 -13.61 10.70
C ARG A 145 15.08 -13.12 11.77
N VAL A 146 14.85 -11.82 11.85
CA VAL A 146 13.86 -11.22 12.76
C VAL A 146 12.46 -11.73 12.45
N LEU A 147 12.05 -11.83 11.19
CA LEU A 147 10.75 -12.37 10.83
C LEU A 147 10.60 -13.83 11.25
N LEU A 148 11.53 -14.70 10.84
CA LEU A 148 11.47 -16.14 11.08
C LEU A 148 11.47 -16.49 12.56
N SER A 149 12.31 -15.82 13.36
CA SER A 149 12.33 -16.00 14.83
C SER A 149 11.00 -15.59 15.48
N ASN A 150 10.34 -14.55 14.98
CA ASN A 150 9.07 -14.09 15.52
C ASN A 150 7.86 -14.92 15.07
N VAL A 151 7.95 -15.58 13.92
CA VAL A 151 6.96 -16.56 13.44
C VAL A 151 7.09 -17.89 14.21
N ALA A 152 8.30 -18.45 14.31
CA ALA A 152 8.51 -19.79 14.87
C ALA A 152 8.65 -19.84 16.40
N LEU A 153 9.43 -18.93 16.99
CA LEU A 153 10.00 -19.09 18.33
C LEU A 153 9.39 -18.15 19.39
N SER A 154 8.61 -17.14 19.00
CA SER A 154 8.13 -16.15 19.99
C SER A 154 6.91 -16.64 20.79
N LYS A 155 6.87 -16.29 22.10
CA LYS A 155 5.74 -16.59 23.00
C LYS A 155 4.41 -15.97 22.51
N LYS A 156 4.48 -14.88 21.74
CA LYS A 156 3.35 -14.26 21.04
C LYS A 156 3.67 -14.27 19.55
N ARG A 157 3.38 -15.38 18.88
CA ARG A 157 3.73 -15.60 17.46
C ARG A 157 3.16 -14.52 16.54
N CYS A 158 3.95 -14.15 15.53
CA CYS A 158 3.43 -13.49 14.34
C CYS A 158 2.65 -14.54 13.54
N ARG A 159 1.34 -14.34 13.34
CA ARG A 159 0.51 -15.24 12.52
C ARG A 159 0.65 -14.91 11.03
N PHE A 160 1.87 -15.08 10.52
CA PHE A 160 2.19 -14.88 9.11
C PHE A 160 2.72 -16.18 8.54
N ASP A 161 2.15 -16.64 7.43
CA ASP A 161 2.69 -17.76 6.68
C ASP A 161 3.83 -17.28 5.78
N VAL A 162 5.03 -17.78 6.03
CA VAL A 162 6.24 -17.41 5.28
C VAL A 162 6.19 -17.86 3.81
N ARG A 163 5.27 -18.77 3.47
CA ARG A 163 5.02 -19.21 2.09
C ARG A 163 4.06 -18.30 1.33
N THR A 164 3.42 -17.33 1.98
CA THR A 164 2.53 -16.37 1.31
C THR A 164 3.28 -15.66 0.19
N THR A 165 2.72 -15.72 -1.01
CA THR A 165 3.22 -15.10 -2.25
C THR A 165 2.49 -13.80 -2.57
N PHE A 166 2.96 -13.06 -3.58
CA PHE A 166 2.19 -11.93 -4.12
C PHE A 166 0.86 -12.35 -4.74
N GLY A 167 0.79 -13.55 -5.33
CA GLY A 167 -0.44 -14.10 -5.90
C GLY A 167 -1.50 -14.39 -4.86
N ASP A 168 -1.11 -14.87 -3.68
CA ASP A 168 -2.04 -15.19 -2.58
C ASP A 168 -2.73 -13.96 -2.01
N VAL A 169 -2.11 -12.78 -2.14
CA VAL A 169 -2.65 -11.51 -1.63
C VAL A 169 -3.33 -10.65 -2.71
N ASP A 170 -3.34 -11.09 -3.97
CA ASP A 170 -4.09 -10.44 -5.05
C ASP A 170 -5.59 -10.45 -4.73
N GLY A 171 -6.26 -9.30 -4.86
CA GLY A 171 -7.65 -9.12 -4.45
C GLY A 171 -7.89 -8.95 -2.94
N SER A 172 -6.87 -9.04 -2.08
CA SER A 172 -7.03 -8.81 -0.64
C SER A 172 -7.30 -7.34 -0.33
N ALA A 173 -8.20 -7.07 0.62
CA ALA A 173 -8.60 -5.71 0.99
C ALA A 173 -7.63 -5.07 2.01
N LEU A 174 -7.38 -3.77 1.86
CA LEU A 174 -6.77 -2.96 2.91
C LEU A 174 -7.66 -2.95 4.15
N THR A 175 -7.05 -3.17 5.31
CA THR A 175 -7.73 -3.17 6.61
C THR A 175 -7.42 -1.91 7.39
N PHE A 176 -8.48 -1.19 7.78
CA PHE A 176 -8.41 0.02 8.61
C PHE A 176 -8.99 -0.29 10.00
N ALA A 177 -8.37 0.25 11.05
CA ALA A 177 -8.86 0.04 12.42
C ALA A 177 -10.00 1.00 12.80
N GLY A 178 -10.05 2.18 12.17
CA GLY A 178 -11.06 3.20 12.40
C GLY A 178 -11.63 3.77 11.10
N LEU A 179 -12.12 5.00 11.16
CA LEU A 179 -12.73 5.72 10.03
C LEU A 179 -11.70 6.43 9.15
N GLU A 180 -10.44 6.43 9.57
CA GLU A 180 -9.33 7.06 8.86
C GLU A 180 -9.10 6.40 7.51
N ARG A 181 -8.97 7.21 6.47
CA ARG A 181 -8.76 6.75 5.09
C ARG A 181 -7.67 7.56 4.39
N PRO A 182 -6.88 6.90 3.52
CA PRO A 182 -5.95 7.59 2.66
C PRO A 182 -6.69 8.52 1.69
N PHE A 183 -5.95 9.41 1.03
CA PHE A 183 -6.48 10.22 -0.06
C PHE A 183 -6.84 9.31 -1.25
N CYS A 184 -8.13 9.29 -1.61
CA CYS A 184 -8.66 8.47 -2.70
C CYS A 184 -7.98 8.83 -4.03
N ARG A 185 -7.82 10.14 -4.30
CA ARG A 185 -7.06 10.68 -5.43
C ARG A 185 -5.63 10.15 -5.53
N CYS A 186 -4.92 9.99 -4.42
CA CYS A 186 -3.53 9.51 -4.44
C CYS A 186 -3.46 8.01 -4.76
N LEU A 187 -4.38 7.22 -4.19
CA LEU A 187 -4.49 5.80 -4.55
C LEU A 187 -4.91 5.62 -6.01
N ASN A 188 -5.88 6.40 -6.48
CA ASN A 188 -6.35 6.36 -7.86
C ASN A 188 -5.20 6.68 -8.82
N LEU A 189 -4.46 7.78 -8.56
CA LEU A 189 -3.28 8.13 -9.35
C LEU A 189 -2.26 6.98 -9.36
N GLN A 190 -1.93 6.40 -8.22
CA GLN A 190 -0.96 5.30 -8.16
C GLN A 190 -1.44 4.08 -8.96
N ALA A 191 -2.74 3.77 -8.92
CA ALA A 191 -3.35 2.70 -9.73
C ALA A 191 -3.33 3.00 -11.23
N ARG A 192 -3.60 4.24 -11.63
CA ARG A 192 -3.53 4.66 -13.04
C ARG A 192 -2.10 4.59 -13.57
N LEU A 193 -1.12 5.00 -12.78
CA LEU A 193 0.30 4.87 -13.12
C LEU A 193 0.72 3.40 -13.21
N ALA A 194 0.27 2.54 -12.28
CA ALA A 194 0.55 1.11 -12.33
C ALA A 194 -0.05 0.43 -13.56
N ARG A 195 -1.30 0.77 -13.90
CA ARG A 195 -1.94 0.32 -15.15
C ARG A 195 -1.17 0.78 -16.38
N MET A 196 -0.75 2.04 -16.44
CA MET A 196 0.04 2.55 -17.57
C MET A 196 1.36 1.79 -17.73
N VAL A 197 2.08 1.53 -16.64
CA VAL A 197 3.31 0.73 -16.66
C VAL A 197 3.03 -0.70 -17.12
N ALA A 198 1.96 -1.31 -16.63
CA ALA A 198 1.56 -2.67 -17.00
C ALA A 198 1.18 -2.78 -18.48
N LEU A 199 0.46 -1.80 -19.04
CA LEU A 199 0.15 -1.74 -20.48
C LEU A 199 1.43 -1.61 -21.32
N LYS A 200 2.34 -0.70 -20.94
CA LYS A 200 3.61 -0.52 -21.66
C LYS A 200 4.47 -1.79 -21.65
N LYS A 201 4.36 -2.60 -20.60
CA LYS A 201 5.07 -3.88 -20.45
C LYS A 201 4.29 -5.10 -20.94
N ILE A 202 3.07 -4.91 -21.46
CA ILE A 202 2.19 -5.99 -21.94
C ILE A 202 1.92 -7.02 -20.82
N TRP A 203 1.75 -6.53 -19.58
CA TRP A 203 1.44 -7.36 -18.42
C TRP A 203 -0.06 -7.59 -18.22
N ILE A 204 -0.87 -6.71 -18.80
CA ILE A 204 -2.33 -6.74 -18.77
C ILE A 204 -2.88 -6.50 -20.17
N ASP A 205 -4.12 -6.91 -20.39
CA ASP A 205 -4.84 -6.64 -21.62
C ASP A 205 -5.09 -5.13 -21.82
N ALA A 206 -5.09 -4.67 -23.08
CA ALA A 206 -5.35 -3.29 -23.43
C ALA A 206 -6.75 -2.80 -23.00
N THR A 207 -7.72 -3.71 -22.94
CA THR A 207 -9.10 -3.42 -22.51
C THR A 207 -9.27 -3.46 -21.00
N TYR A 208 -8.27 -3.91 -20.23
CA TYR A 208 -8.38 -3.94 -18.78
C TYR A 208 -8.48 -2.50 -18.25
N ASP A 209 -9.50 -2.22 -17.43
CA ASP A 209 -9.63 -0.97 -16.71
C ASP A 209 -10.33 -1.19 -15.36
N PHE A 210 -10.33 -0.16 -14.52
CA PHE A 210 -11.04 -0.14 -13.23
C PHE A 210 -11.77 1.20 -13.08
N GLN A 211 -12.84 1.20 -12.28
CA GLN A 211 -13.66 2.39 -12.05
C GLN A 211 -12.83 3.53 -11.49
N ASP A 212 -13.19 4.75 -11.87
CA ASP A 212 -12.54 5.92 -11.27
C ASP A 212 -13.01 6.12 -9.84
N PHE A 213 -12.06 6.46 -8.96
CA PHE A 213 -12.30 6.71 -7.55
C PHE A 213 -11.47 7.90 -7.06
N TRP A 214 -11.25 8.88 -7.93
CA TRP A 214 -10.47 10.07 -7.60
C TRP A 214 -11.12 10.90 -6.47
N SER A 215 -12.44 11.05 -6.53
CA SER A 215 -13.21 11.82 -5.55
C SER A 215 -13.19 11.16 -4.18
N GLU A 216 -12.96 11.98 -3.15
CA GLU A 216 -13.16 11.54 -1.77
C GLU A 216 -14.64 11.23 -1.53
N VAL A 217 -14.89 10.16 -0.79
CA VAL A 217 -16.23 9.77 -0.33
C VAL A 217 -16.79 10.90 0.53
N SER A 218 -18.02 11.35 0.26
CA SER A 218 -18.65 12.39 1.05
C SER A 218 -18.84 11.92 2.51
N LEU A 219 -19.07 12.86 3.45
CA LEU A 219 -19.32 12.49 4.84
C LEU A 219 -20.57 11.61 4.97
N ASP A 220 -21.59 11.89 4.15
CA ASP A 220 -22.86 11.16 4.14
C ASP A 220 -22.65 9.72 3.66
N ASP A 221 -21.88 9.52 2.58
CA ASP A 221 -21.51 8.20 2.09
C ASP A 221 -20.68 7.42 3.12
N LYS A 222 -19.76 8.09 3.84
CA LYS A 222 -18.97 7.46 4.92
C LYS A 222 -19.86 7.00 6.08
N MET A 223 -20.87 7.79 6.43
CA MET A 223 -21.83 7.43 7.47
C MET A 223 -22.67 6.23 7.04
N GLU A 224 -23.10 6.19 5.78
CA GLU A 224 -23.84 5.04 5.25
C GLU A 224 -22.99 3.76 5.25
N MET A 225 -21.72 3.84 4.86
CA MET A 225 -20.78 2.71 4.94
C MET A 225 -20.60 2.19 6.37
N PHE A 226 -20.48 3.10 7.34
CA PHE A 226 -20.35 2.75 8.76
C PHE A 226 -21.61 2.02 9.25
N HIS A 227 -22.80 2.53 8.93
CA HIS A 227 -24.07 1.88 9.25
C HIS A 227 -24.19 0.49 8.63
N ARG A 228 -23.80 0.32 7.35
CA ARG A 228 -23.78 -1.01 6.70
C ARG A 228 -22.81 -1.97 7.38
N SER A 229 -21.68 -1.49 7.90
CA SER A 229 -20.71 -2.32 8.62
C SER A 229 -21.26 -2.84 9.95
N ILE A 230 -22.00 -2.01 10.70
CA ILE A 230 -22.68 -2.42 11.95
C ILE A 230 -23.74 -3.48 11.66
N LEU A 231 -24.58 -3.24 10.65
CA LEU A 231 -25.64 -4.19 10.29
C LEU A 231 -25.08 -5.56 9.85
N LYS A 232 -23.93 -5.57 9.17
CA LYS A 232 -23.26 -6.82 8.77
C LYS A 232 -22.58 -7.55 9.93
N SER A 233 -22.12 -6.84 10.96
CA SER A 233 -21.56 -7.49 12.16
C SER A 233 -22.64 -8.12 13.04
N ASP A 234 -23.84 -7.53 13.07
CA ASP A 234 -24.97 -8.04 13.87
C ASP A 234 -25.67 -9.25 13.21
N ALA A 235 -25.59 -9.38 11.89
CA ALA A 235 -26.11 -10.51 11.13
C ALA A 235 -25.24 -11.79 11.21
N ALA A 236 -24.08 -11.73 11.88
CA ALA A 236 -23.14 -12.83 12.05
C ALA A 236 -23.27 -13.56 13.41
N PHE A 237 -24.34 -13.29 14.17
CA PHE A 237 -24.72 -13.98 15.41
C PHE A 237 -26.06 -14.69 15.28
#